data_AF-A0A4U1I9U7-F1
#
_entry.id   AF-A0A4U1I9U7-F1
#
_cell.length_a   1.000
_cell.length_b   1.000
_cell.length_c   1.000
_cell.angle_alpha   90.00
_cell.angle_beta   90.00
_cell.angle_gamma   90.00
#
_symmetry.space_group_name_H-M   'P 1'
#
loop_
_entity.id
_entity.type
_entity.pdbx_description
1 polymer ?
#
loop_
_entity_poly.entity_id
_entity_poly.type
_entity_poly.pdbx_seq_one_letter_code
_entity_poly.pdbx_strand_id
1 'polypeptide(L)'
;MKLHQDSSGALNTVTGYGAGYVEVNLQRYEGSIIVLPEAPVIPWPVSSFDALTSEHFEYLIAPAPEVVVFGTGSRLRFPHPRLTAALAARRIGVESMDFMAACRTYNILMAEGRKVAAALLIEA
;
A
#
# COMPACT_ATOMS: atom_id res chain seq x y z
N MET A 1 -20.48 -24.28 -24.28
CA MET A 1 -19.23 -23.50 -24.20
C MET A 1 -19.02 -23.12 -22.73
N LYS A 2 -18.19 -23.90 -22.02
CA LYS A 2 -17.79 -23.58 -20.64
C LYS A 2 -16.68 -22.55 -20.74
N LEU A 3 -16.99 -21.32 -20.31
CA LEU A 3 -16.02 -20.23 -20.25
C LEU A 3 -14.99 -20.60 -19.17
N HIS A 4 -13.80 -21.03 -19.58
CA HIS A 4 -12.65 -21.01 -18.69
C HIS A 4 -12.35 -19.54 -18.42
N GLN A 5 -12.52 -19.12 -17.17
CA GLN A 5 -12.11 -17.80 -16.73
C GLN A 5 -10.59 -17.75 -16.86
N ASP A 6 -10.12 -17.09 -17.91
CA ASP A 6 -8.71 -16.79 -18.10
C ASP A 6 -8.25 -16.06 -16.83
N SER A 7 -7.40 -16.70 -16.04
CA SER A 7 -6.63 -16.06 -14.98
C SER A 7 -5.51 -15.21 -15.59
N SER A 8 -5.85 -14.33 -16.53
CA SER A 8 -5.00 -13.20 -16.88
C SER A 8 -5.04 -12.24 -15.68
N GLY A 9 -3.96 -12.23 -14.89
CA GLY A 9 -3.85 -11.59 -13.58
C GLY A 9 -4.38 -10.15 -13.54
N ALA A 10 -5.53 -9.95 -12.90
CA ALA A 10 -6.06 -8.63 -12.62
C ALA A 10 -5.13 -7.93 -11.61
N LEU A 11 -4.63 -6.74 -11.96
CA LEU A 11 -3.83 -5.93 -11.06
C LEU A 11 -4.67 -5.54 -9.83
N ASN A 12 -4.05 -5.58 -8.65
CA ASN A 12 -4.69 -5.09 -7.44
C ASN A 12 -5.05 -3.62 -7.59
N THR A 13 -6.34 -3.34 -7.68
CA THR A 13 -6.90 -2.01 -7.86
C THR A 13 -7.69 -1.64 -6.62
N VAL A 14 -7.44 -0.46 -6.07
CA VAL A 14 -8.31 0.08 -5.01
C VAL A 14 -9.65 0.45 -5.64
N THR A 15 -10.71 -0.25 -5.25
CA THR A 15 -12.06 -0.09 -5.81
C THR A 15 -12.97 0.76 -4.95
N GLY A 16 -12.63 0.94 -3.67
CA GLY A 16 -13.40 1.70 -2.70
C GLY A 16 -12.58 2.00 -1.45
N TYR A 17 -13.01 2.98 -0.67
CA TYR A 17 -12.43 3.30 0.63
C TYR A 17 -13.42 4.12 1.46
N GLY A 18 -13.31 4.02 2.77
CA GLY A 18 -14.12 4.79 3.71
C GLY A 18 -13.52 4.84 5.10
N ALA A 19 -14.32 5.25 6.09
CA ALA A 19 -13.89 5.27 7.48
C ALA A 19 -13.56 3.85 7.95
N GLY A 20 -12.29 3.60 8.27
CA GLY A 20 -11.82 2.32 8.81
C GLY A 20 -11.70 1.17 7.80
N TYR A 21 -11.79 1.42 6.49
CA TYR A 21 -11.60 0.36 5.50
C TYR A 21 -11.08 0.84 4.14
N VAL A 22 -10.50 -0.10 3.40
CA VAL A 22 -10.22 -0.01 1.97
C VAL A 22 -10.76 -1.25 1.27
N GLU A 23 -11.22 -1.08 0.04
CA GLU A 23 -11.58 -2.18 -0.84
C GLU A 23 -10.55 -2.30 -1.96
N VAL A 24 -9.98 -3.49 -2.11
CA VAL A 24 -9.08 -3.84 -3.21
C VAL A 24 -9.74 -4.96 -3.99
N ASN A 25 -9.95 -4.78 -5.28
CA ASN A 25 -10.64 -5.73 -6.15
C ASN A 25 -12.01 -6.17 -5.59
N LEU A 26 -12.80 -5.22 -5.08
CA LEU A 26 -14.11 -5.44 -4.44
C LEU A 26 -14.05 -6.28 -3.14
N GLN A 27 -12.86 -6.55 -2.62
CA GLN A 27 -12.66 -7.19 -1.32
C GLN A 27 -12.33 -6.14 -0.27
N ARG A 28 -13.08 -6.14 0.83
CA ARG A 28 -12.93 -5.18 1.93
C ARG A 28 -11.87 -5.62 2.94
N TYR A 29 -11.04 -4.66 3.35
CA TYR A 29 -9.99 -4.79 4.36
C TYR A 29 -10.17 -3.70 5.41
N GLU A 30 -10.23 -4.10 6.68
CA GLU A 30 -10.47 -3.21 7.83
C GLU A 30 -9.22 -3.05 8.71
N GLY A 31 -8.14 -3.73 8.37
CA GLY A 31 -6.82 -3.56 8.96
C GLY A 31 -5.84 -2.97 7.96
N SER A 32 -4.70 -2.49 8.45
CA SER A 32 -3.64 -1.99 7.60
C SER A 32 -3.15 -3.05 6.61
N ILE A 33 -2.87 -2.64 5.39
CA ILE A 33 -2.44 -3.54 4.31
C ILE A 33 -1.30 -2.97 3.50
N ILE A 34 -0.52 -3.86 2.89
CA ILE A 34 0.38 -3.57 1.79
C ILE A 34 -0.26 -4.07 0.49
N VAL A 35 -0.32 -3.19 -0.51
CA VAL A 35 -0.86 -3.49 -1.84
C VAL A 35 0.24 -3.35 -2.88
N LEU A 36 0.46 -4.41 -3.65
CA LEU A 36 1.35 -4.47 -4.80
C LEU A 36 0.51 -4.82 -6.03
N PRO A 37 0.81 -4.31 -7.23
CA PRO A 37 -0.01 -4.55 -8.42
C PRO A 37 -0.23 -6.04 -8.74
N GLU A 38 0.81 -6.86 -8.65
CA GLU A 38 0.81 -8.26 -9.13
C GLU A 38 1.07 -9.30 -8.02
N ALA A 39 0.88 -8.93 -6.75
CA ALA A 39 1.06 -9.86 -5.62
C ALA A 39 -0.24 -9.96 -4.79
N PRO A 40 -0.42 -10.98 -3.94
CA PRO A 40 -1.52 -10.98 -2.98
C PRO A 40 -1.50 -9.71 -2.11
N VAL A 41 -2.68 -9.23 -1.70
CA VAL A 41 -2.77 -8.18 -0.69
C VAL A 41 -2.23 -8.72 0.63
N ILE A 42 -1.27 -8.01 1.24
CA ILE A 42 -0.55 -8.48 2.42
C ILE A 42 -1.09 -7.73 3.65
N PRO A 43 -1.52 -8.43 4.72
CA PRO A 43 -1.78 -7.79 6.01
C PRO A 43 -0.53 -7.10 6.53
N TRP A 44 -0.62 -5.81 6.85
CA TRP A 44 0.48 -5.05 7.42
C TRP A 44 0.28 -4.93 8.93
N PRO A 45 1.16 -5.49 9.78
CA PRO A 45 0.90 -5.71 11.20
C PRO A 45 1.07 -4.44 12.05
N VAL A 46 0.48 -3.32 11.63
CA VAL A 46 0.47 -2.04 12.34
C VAL A 46 -0.96 -1.51 12.46
N SER A 47 -1.34 -1.08 13.67
CA SER A 47 -2.68 -0.58 13.97
C SER A 47 -2.75 0.93 14.23
N SER A 48 -1.60 1.60 14.39
CA SER A 48 -1.53 3.05 14.60
C SER A 48 -0.23 3.64 14.08
N PHE A 49 -0.25 4.94 13.79
CA PHE A 49 0.95 5.63 13.31
C PHE A 49 2.07 5.63 14.36
N ASP A 50 1.72 5.75 15.64
CA ASP A 50 2.70 5.80 16.73
C ASP A 50 3.33 4.42 17.01
N ALA A 51 2.72 3.35 16.50
CA ALA A 51 3.25 1.99 16.55
C ALA A 51 4.22 1.66 15.38
N LEU A 52 4.46 2.60 14.46
CA LEU A 52 5.37 2.38 13.33
C LEU A 52 6.81 2.17 13.80
N THR A 53 7.46 1.20 13.18
CA THR A 53 8.85 0.83 13.43
C THR A 53 9.58 0.63 12.11
N SER A 54 10.90 0.54 12.13
CA SER A 54 11.73 0.25 10.94
C SER A 54 11.30 -1.05 10.27
N GLU A 55 11.02 -2.07 11.07
CA GLU A 55 10.70 -3.42 10.63
C GLU A 55 9.42 -3.43 9.78
N HIS A 56 8.45 -2.55 10.10
CA HIS A 56 7.23 -2.39 9.31
C HIS A 56 7.50 -1.93 7.87
N PHE A 57 8.52 -1.09 7.65
CA PHE A 57 8.89 -0.64 6.31
C PHE A 57 9.84 -1.63 5.60
N GLU A 58 10.56 -2.46 6.35
CA GLU A 58 11.44 -3.48 5.77
C GLU A 58 10.69 -4.55 4.96
N TYR A 59 9.41 -4.80 5.26
CA TYR A 59 8.52 -5.65 4.44
C TYR A 59 8.47 -5.23 2.96
N LEU A 60 8.72 -3.94 2.67
CA LEU A 60 8.66 -3.38 1.33
C LEU A 60 10.00 -3.48 0.58
N ILE A 61 11.07 -3.97 1.22
CA ILE A 61 12.39 -4.12 0.58
C ILE A 61 12.38 -5.28 -0.40
N ALA A 62 11.87 -6.45 0.01
CA ALA A 62 11.91 -7.65 -0.82
C ALA A 62 11.07 -7.53 -2.12
N PRO A 63 9.88 -6.89 -2.10
CA PRO A 63 9.14 -6.60 -3.34
C PRO A 63 9.85 -5.61 -4.29
N ALA A 64 10.86 -4.88 -3.79
CA ALA A 64 11.67 -3.93 -4.56
C ALA A 64 10.87 -2.95 -5.46
N PRO A 65 9.88 -2.21 -4.92
CA PRO A 65 9.18 -1.17 -5.67
C PRO A 65 10.14 0.00 -5.97
N GLU A 66 9.82 0.79 -6.99
CA GLU A 66 10.47 2.08 -7.25
C GLU A 66 10.01 3.14 -6.24
N VAL A 67 8.73 3.08 -5.85
CA VAL A 67 8.11 4.04 -4.94
C VAL A 67 7.11 3.35 -4.01
N VAL A 68 7.15 3.76 -2.75
CA VAL A 68 6.15 3.43 -1.74
C VAL A 68 5.25 4.63 -1.55
N VAL A 69 3.97 4.45 -1.83
CA VAL A 69 2.91 5.38 -1.43
C VAL A 69 2.48 4.99 -0.01
N PHE A 70 2.80 5.83 0.97
CA PHE A 70 2.44 5.61 2.36
C PHE A 70 1.20 6.43 2.71
N GLY A 71 0.06 5.75 2.86
CA GLY A 71 -1.18 6.32 3.37
C GLY A 71 -1.16 6.37 4.88
N THR A 72 -1.02 7.56 5.47
CA THR A 72 -0.70 7.73 6.90
C THR A 72 -1.93 7.72 7.81
N GLY A 73 -3.05 7.14 7.35
CA GLY A 73 -4.34 7.15 8.03
C GLY A 73 -5.17 8.41 7.75
N SER A 74 -6.04 8.77 8.70
CA SER A 74 -7.06 9.83 8.57
C SER A 74 -6.50 11.24 8.32
N ARG A 75 -5.22 11.45 8.64
CA ARG A 75 -4.50 12.71 8.49
C ARG A 75 -3.10 12.47 7.95
N LEU A 76 -2.58 13.45 7.20
CA LEU A 76 -1.20 13.47 6.76
C LEU A 76 -0.25 13.58 7.97
N ARG A 77 0.64 12.61 8.12
CA ARG A 77 1.74 12.60 9.08
C ARG A 77 3.01 12.11 8.38
N PHE A 78 4.16 12.63 8.75
CA PHE A 78 5.44 12.22 8.16
C PHE A 78 6.16 11.25 9.10
N PRO A 79 6.48 10.02 8.65
CA PRO A 79 7.25 9.09 9.48
C PRO A 79 8.65 9.66 9.72
N HIS A 80 9.19 9.43 10.91
CA HIS A 80 10.56 9.84 11.20
C HIS A 80 11.52 9.16 10.20
N PRO A 81 12.52 9.85 9.63
CA PRO A 81 13.39 9.30 8.58
C PRO A 81 14.06 7.96 8.91
N ARG A 82 14.31 7.69 10.20
CA ARG A 82 14.85 6.39 10.66
C ARG A 82 13.97 5.20 10.25
N LEU A 83 12.65 5.39 10.18
CA LEU A 83 11.70 4.31 9.87
C LEU A 83 11.80 3.89 8.40
N THR A 84 12.08 4.84 7.52
CA THR A 84 12.16 4.62 6.05
C THR A 84 13.61 4.53 5.54
N ALA A 85 14.61 4.64 6.42
CA ALA A 85 16.02 4.68 6.06
C ALA A 85 16.47 3.45 5.25
N ALA A 86 15.98 2.26 5.60
CA ALA A 86 16.30 1.02 4.90
C ALA A 86 15.79 1.01 3.45
N LEU A 87 14.62 1.61 3.19
CA LEU A 87 14.07 1.81 1.84
C LEU A 87 14.89 2.84 1.06
N ALA A 88 15.22 3.97 1.69
CA ALA A 88 16.04 5.01 1.07
C ALA A 88 17.43 4.50 0.66
N ALA A 89 18.06 3.66 1.49
CA ALA A 89 19.34 3.02 1.17
C ALA A 89 19.28 2.12 -0.09
N ARG A 90 18.08 1.62 -0.43
CA ARG A 90 17.80 0.83 -1.64
C ARG A 90 17.32 1.70 -2.82
N ARG A 91 17.32 3.03 -2.67
CA ARG A 91 16.77 4.01 -3.62
C ARG A 91 15.27 3.84 -3.86
N ILE A 92 14.54 3.34 -2.87
CA ILE A 92 13.08 3.23 -2.88
C ILE A 92 12.53 4.52 -2.28
N GLY A 93 11.83 5.32 -3.07
CA GLY A 93 11.21 6.56 -2.60
C GLY A 93 10.02 6.26 -1.69
N VAL A 94 9.79 7.09 -0.67
CA VAL A 94 8.59 7.00 0.18
C VAL A 94 7.84 8.33 0.12
N GLU A 95 6.62 8.30 -0.39
CA GLU A 95 5.73 9.46 -0.46
C GLU A 95 4.61 9.31 0.57
N SER A 96 4.63 10.18 1.58
CA SER A 96 3.60 10.20 2.62
C SER A 96 2.45 11.12 2.22
N MET A 97 1.22 10.61 2.31
CA MET A 97 -0.01 11.37 2.04
C MET A 97 -1.16 10.87 2.92
N ASP A 98 -2.28 11.59 2.95
CA ASP A 98 -3.49 11.08 3.60
C ASP A 98 -4.01 9.81 2.91
N PHE A 99 -4.80 9.02 3.64
CA PHE A 99 -5.26 7.71 3.18
C PHE A 99 -5.99 7.73 1.82
N MET A 100 -6.86 8.72 1.60
CA MET A 100 -7.65 8.80 0.37
C MET A 100 -6.77 9.22 -0.81
N ALA A 101 -5.84 10.15 -0.61
CA ALA A 101 -4.83 10.49 -1.60
C ALA A 101 -3.96 9.27 -1.95
N ALA A 102 -3.51 8.51 -0.96
CA ALA A 102 -2.68 7.32 -1.16
C ALA A 102 -3.38 6.28 -2.05
N CYS A 103 -4.65 6.01 -1.78
CA CYS A 103 -5.47 5.09 -2.59
C CYS A 103 -5.54 5.52 -4.07
N ARG A 104 -5.80 6.81 -4.32
CA ARG A 104 -5.88 7.33 -5.70
C ARG A 104 -4.53 7.33 -6.40
N THR A 105 -3.48 7.79 -5.72
CA THR A 105 -2.12 7.85 -6.28
C THR A 105 -1.59 6.46 -6.60
N TYR A 106 -1.83 5.48 -5.74
CA TYR A 106 -1.50 4.08 -6.01
C TYR A 106 -2.15 3.59 -7.31
N ASN A 107 -3.45 3.81 -7.49
CA ASN A 107 -4.16 3.41 -8.71
C ASN A 107 -3.58 4.06 -9.96
N ILE A 108 -3.23 5.35 -9.90
CA ILE A 108 -2.62 6.08 -11.02
C ILE A 108 -1.27 5.45 -11.38
N LEU A 109 -0.37 5.30 -10.41
CA LEU A 109 0.96 4.74 -10.63
C LEU A 109 0.91 3.28 -11.11
N MET A 110 0.00 2.49 -10.54
CA MET A 110 -0.25 1.11 -10.95
C MET A 110 -0.74 1.06 -12.40
N ALA A 111 -1.70 1.91 -12.78
CA ALA A 111 -2.22 1.98 -14.15
C ALA A 111 -1.17 2.45 -15.17
N GLU A 112 -0.20 3.27 -14.75
CA GLU A 112 0.97 3.65 -15.55
C GLU A 112 2.03 2.53 -15.68
N GLY A 113 1.82 1.37 -15.04
CA GLY A 113 2.76 0.26 -15.04
C GLY A 113 4.01 0.50 -14.19
N ARG A 114 3.98 1.48 -13.28
CA ARG A 114 5.08 1.74 -12.34
C ARG A 114 5.14 0.64 -11.29
N LYS A 115 6.35 0.32 -10.85
CA LYS A 115 6.57 -0.57 -9.71
C LYS A 115 6.27 0.16 -8.41
N VAL A 116 5.00 0.27 -8.08
CA VAL A 116 4.52 0.93 -6.86
C VAL A 116 4.15 -0.09 -5.79
N ALA A 117 4.37 0.25 -4.52
CA ALA A 117 3.72 -0.40 -3.40
C ALA A 117 2.91 0.63 -2.61
N ALA A 118 1.68 0.31 -2.22
CA ALA A 118 0.93 1.11 -1.24
C ALA A 118 1.05 0.47 0.14
N ALA A 119 1.52 1.22 1.13
CA ALA A 119 1.41 0.88 2.54
C ALA A 119 0.27 1.72 3.13
N LEU A 120 -0.87 1.09 3.43
CA LEU A 120 -2.08 1.76 3.85
C LEU A 120 -2.32 1.52 5.34
N LEU A 121 -2.10 2.55 6.16
CA LEU A 121 -2.41 2.51 7.58
C LEU A 121 -3.91 2.72 7.80
N ILE A 122 -4.56 1.77 8.46
CA ILE A 122 -5.93 1.88 8.94
C ILE A 122 -5.88 1.90 10.46
N GLU A 123 -6.30 3.03 11.04
CA GLU A 123 -6.44 3.21 12.48
C GLU A 123 -7.88 2.84 12.87
N ALA A 124 -8.02 1.90 13.79
CA ALA A 124 -9.31 1.51 14.38
C ALA A 124 -9.81 2.58 15.37
#